data_AF-A0A8X6HHC9-F1
#
_entry.id   AF-A0A8X6HHC9-F1
#
_cell.length_a   1.000
_cell.length_b   1.000
_cell.length_c   1.000
_cell.angle_alpha   90.00
_cell.angle_beta   90.00
_cell.angle_gamma   90.00
#
_symmetry.space_group_name_H-M   'P 1'
#
loop_
_entity.id
_entity.type
_entity.pdbx_description
1 polymer ?
#
loop_
_entity_poly.entity_id
_entity_poly.type
_entity_poly.pdbx_seq_one_letter_code
_entity_poly.pdbx_strand_id
1 'polypeptide(L)'
;MAHILREAKLIIWDECTMAHKKGIEALNRTLQDIRGCNQIMRGLTVLLSGDFRQTLPVVLRGTRADIVKVCLKTTFLWPHINVLSLRINMHVHLQQSRNVFKTTH
;
A
#
# COMPACT_ATOMS: atom_id res chain seq x y z
N MET A 1 9.92 -1.65 -19.60
CA MET A 1 9.28 -1.11 -18.36
C MET A 1 8.64 0.25 -18.56
N ALA A 2 9.35 1.25 -19.11
CA ALA A 2 8.82 2.61 -19.27
C ALA A 2 7.51 2.69 -20.10
N HIS A 3 7.37 1.88 -21.15
CA HIS A 3 6.14 1.81 -21.95
C HIS A 3 4.92 1.37 -21.13
N ILE A 4 5.07 0.34 -20.28
CA ILE A 4 3.99 -0.17 -19.43
C ILE A 4 3.57 0.92 -18.44
N LEU A 5 4.54 1.56 -17.79
CA LEU A 5 4.28 2.65 -16.85
C LEU A 5 3.72 3.90 -17.53
N ARG A 6 3.94 4.10 -18.82
CA ARG A 6 3.35 5.19 -19.59
C ARG A 6 1.86 4.98 -19.85
N GLU A 7 1.45 3.73 -20.07
CA GLU A 7 0.07 3.38 -20.45
C GLU A 7 -0.79 2.87 -19.30
N ALA A 8 -0.19 2.51 -18.18
CA ALA A 8 -0.90 2.06 -16.99
C ALA A 8 -2.01 3.05 -16.59
N LYS A 9 -3.15 2.52 -16.16
CA LYS A 9 -4.28 3.30 -15.62
C LYS A 9 -4.50 3.06 -14.12
N LEU A 10 -3.96 1.96 -13.60
CA LEU A 10 -4.03 1.55 -12.20
C LEU A 10 -2.73 0.84 -11.83
N ILE A 11 -2.20 1.15 -10.65
CA ILE A 11 -1.16 0.34 -10.00
C ILE A 11 -1.72 -0.17 -8.69
N ILE A 12 -1.59 -1.47 -8.45
CA ILE A 12 -1.91 -2.09 -7.17
C ILE A 12 -0.58 -2.46 -6.52
N TRP A 13 -0.35 -1.96 -5.32
CA TRP A 13 0.81 -2.28 -4.52
C TRP A 13 0.33 -3.01 -3.27
N ASP A 14 0.50 -4.32 -3.25
CA ASP A 14 0.20 -5.14 -2.08
C ASP A 14 1.35 -5.16 -1.07
N GLU A 15 1.02 -5.32 0.21
CA GLU A 15 1.97 -5.26 1.32
C GLU A 15 2.77 -3.93 1.40
N CYS A 16 2.17 -2.82 0.98
CA CYS A 16 2.84 -1.52 0.92
C CYS A 16 3.40 -1.07 2.28
N THR A 17 2.83 -1.54 3.39
CA THR A 17 3.19 -1.18 4.77
C THR A 17 4.60 -1.60 5.15
N MET A 18 5.14 -2.64 4.50
CA MET A 18 6.52 -3.10 4.68
C MET A 18 7.51 -2.31 3.81
N ALA A 19 7.03 -1.56 2.82
CA ALA A 19 7.89 -0.81 1.93
C ALA A 19 8.45 0.45 2.60
N HIS A 20 9.72 0.73 2.35
CA HIS A 20 10.34 1.99 2.72
C HIS A 20 9.70 3.13 1.91
N LYS A 21 9.36 4.26 2.53
CA LYS A 21 8.66 5.38 1.88
C LYS A 21 9.30 5.88 0.58
N LYS A 22 10.64 5.91 0.53
CA LYS A 22 11.41 6.20 -0.70
C LYS A 22 10.97 5.39 -1.92
N GLY A 23 10.43 4.19 -1.75
CA GLY A 23 9.87 3.39 -2.83
C GLY A 23 8.66 4.07 -3.51
N ILE A 24 7.68 4.53 -2.73
CA ILE A 24 6.51 5.23 -3.28
C ILE A 24 6.86 6.62 -3.83
N GLU A 25 7.84 7.29 -3.22
CA GLU A 25 8.35 8.58 -3.68
C GLU A 25 9.11 8.44 -5.00
N ALA A 26 9.93 7.38 -5.14
CA ALA A 26 10.61 7.05 -6.38
C ALA A 26 9.63 6.66 -7.48
N LEU A 27 8.57 5.91 -7.16
CA LEU A 27 7.50 5.61 -8.11
C LEU A 27 6.85 6.90 -8.62
N ASN A 28 6.49 7.82 -7.72
CA ASN A 28 5.92 9.12 -8.09
C ASN A 28 6.85 9.89 -9.04
N ARG A 29 8.13 10.03 -8.69
CA ARG A 29 9.12 10.72 -9.54
C ARG A 29 9.25 10.04 -10.90
N THR A 30 9.34 8.72 -10.91
CA THR A 30 9.49 7.93 -12.16
C THR A 30 8.28 8.12 -13.08
N LEU A 31 7.06 8.17 -12.54
CA LEU A 31 5.85 8.45 -13.32
C LEU A 31 5.85 9.88 -13.86
N GLN A 32 6.31 10.85 -13.06
CA GLN A 32 6.44 12.24 -13.48
C GLN A 32 7.43 12.39 -14.64
N ASP A 33 8.60 11.75 -14.52
CA ASP A 33 9.67 11.76 -15.54
C ASP A 33 9.20 11.09 -16.85
N ILE A 34 8.70 9.85 -16.78
CA ILE A 34 8.32 9.06 -17.97
C ILE A 34 7.23 9.73 -18.79
N ARG A 35 6.27 10.39 -18.12
CA ARG A 35 5.12 10.95 -18.80
C ARG A 35 5.30 12.47 -19.08
N GLY A 36 6.29 13.17 -18.50
CA GLY A 36 6.55 14.64 -18.60
C GLY A 36 5.56 15.65 -17.95
N CYS A 37 5.31 15.62 -16.62
CA CYS A 37 4.34 16.46 -15.88
C CYS A 37 4.45 16.18 -14.37
N ASN A 38 4.19 17.21 -13.56
CA ASN A 38 4.58 17.23 -12.15
C ASN A 38 3.42 16.92 -11.19
N GLN A 39 2.26 16.50 -11.69
CA GLN A 39 1.15 16.08 -10.84
C GLN A 39 1.51 14.81 -10.05
N ILE A 40 1.00 14.71 -8.82
CA ILE A 40 1.16 13.50 -7.98
C ILE A 40 0.65 12.28 -8.74
N MET A 41 1.50 11.26 -8.82
CA MET A 41 1.30 10.02 -9.56
C MET A 41 0.80 10.22 -11.00
N ARG A 42 0.91 11.43 -11.57
CA ARG A 42 0.34 11.78 -12.88
C ARG A 42 -1.17 11.61 -12.99
N GLY A 43 -1.89 11.71 -11.88
CA GLY A 43 -3.32 11.39 -11.85
C GLY A 43 -3.61 9.90 -12.05
N LEU A 44 -2.58 9.04 -12.02
CA LEU A 44 -2.74 7.59 -12.01
C LEU A 44 -3.30 7.16 -10.66
N THR A 45 -4.32 6.31 -10.70
CA THR A 45 -4.82 5.68 -9.48
C THR A 45 -3.80 4.66 -8.98
N VAL A 46 -3.36 4.82 -7.73
CA VAL A 46 -2.50 3.86 -7.04
C VAL A 46 -3.28 3.31 -5.85
N LEU A 47 -3.59 2.02 -5.87
CA LEU A 47 -4.18 1.31 -4.76
C LEU A 47 -3.07 0.71 -3.90
N LEU A 48 -2.97 1.20 -2.68
CA LEU A 48 -2.05 0.68 -1.67
C LEU A 48 -2.82 -0.29 -0.77
N SER A 49 -2.43 -1.55 -0.78
CA SER A 49 -2.97 -2.61 0.06
C SER A 49 -1.91 -3.05 1.07
N GLY A 50 -2.36 -3.39 2.27
CA GLY A 50 -1.50 -3.94 3.31
C GLY A 50 -2.12 -3.81 4.69
N ASP A 51 -1.71 -4.68 5.60
CA ASP A 51 -2.06 -4.57 7.01
C ASP A 51 -0.99 -3.77 7.74
N PHE A 52 -1.35 -2.58 8.23
CA PHE A 52 -0.46 -1.76 9.07
C PHE A 52 -0.20 -2.41 10.44
N ARG A 53 -0.93 -3.47 10.80
CA ARG A 53 -0.74 -4.26 12.01
C ARG A 53 0.22 -5.44 11.83
N GLN A 54 0.57 -5.82 10.59
CA GLN A 54 1.36 -7.04 10.35
C GLN A 54 2.87 -6.82 10.50
N THR A 55 3.51 -5.86 9.83
CA THR A 55 4.93 -5.53 10.06
C THR A 55 5.28 -4.12 9.56
N LEU A 56 6.09 -3.37 10.33
CA LEU A 56 6.67 -2.09 9.89
C LEU A 56 7.90 -2.33 8.98
N PRO A 57 8.36 -1.34 8.20
CA PRO A 57 9.58 -1.47 7.41
C PRO A 57 10.78 -1.78 8.31
N VAL A 58 11.61 -2.73 7.88
CA VAL A 58 12.79 -3.16 8.64
C VAL A 58 13.94 -2.15 8.43
N VAL A 59 14.47 -1.62 9.54
CA VAL A 59 15.70 -0.79 9.54
C VAL A 59 16.76 -1.51 10.35
N LEU A 60 17.81 -2.00 9.68
CA LEU A 60 18.94 -2.67 10.32
C LEU A 60 19.60 -1.74 11.34
N ARG A 61 19.67 -2.17 12.61
CA ARG A 61 20.22 -1.38 13.73
C ARG A 61 19.55 -0.01 13.94
N GLY A 62 18.35 0.18 13.38
CA GLY A 62 17.58 1.41 13.51
C GLY A 62 16.85 1.51 14.85
N THR A 63 16.69 2.73 15.34
CA THR A 63 15.82 3.03 16.47
C THR A 63 14.34 3.01 16.04
N ARG A 64 13.42 3.06 17.02
CA ARG A 64 11.98 3.21 16.73
C ARG A 64 11.70 4.48 15.92
N ALA A 65 12.44 5.57 16.16
CA ALA A 65 12.30 6.81 15.41
C ALA A 65 12.74 6.64 13.94
N ASP A 66 13.80 5.88 13.69
CA ASP A 66 14.25 5.57 12.33
C ASP A 66 13.21 4.76 11.56
N ILE A 67 12.60 3.77 12.22
CA ILE A 67 11.50 2.97 11.65
C ILE A 67 10.33 3.88 11.26
N VAL A 68 9.89 4.77 12.16
CA VAL A 68 8.80 5.71 11.86
C VAL A 68 9.16 6.61 10.68
N LYS A 69 10.39 7.13 10.63
CA LYS A 69 10.87 8.02 9.56
C LYS A 69 10.87 7.38 8.18
N VAL A 70 10.93 6.04 8.10
CA VAL A 70 10.87 5.30 6.83
C VAL A 70 9.48 4.78 6.49
N CYS A 71 8.52 4.87 7.42
CA CYS A 71 7.13 4.44 7.19
C CYS A 71 6.45 5.30 6.12
N LEU A 72 5.54 4.65 5.37
CA LEU A 72 4.65 5.32 4.40
C LEU A 72 3.94 6.55 4.99
N LYS A 73 3.52 6.50 6.26
CA LYS A 73 2.82 7.64 6.90
C LYS A 73 3.62 8.93 6.97
N THR A 74 4.94 8.87 6.77
CA THR A 74 5.84 10.04 6.84
C THR A 74 6.29 10.55 5.48
N THR A 75 5.69 10.05 4.39
CA THR A 75 5.93 10.58 3.04
C THR A 75 5.10 11.83 2.78
N PHE A 76 5.59 12.71 1.92
CA PHE A 76 4.84 13.90 1.49
C PHE A 76 3.57 13.56 0.70
N LEU A 77 3.45 12.32 0.20
CA LEU A 77 2.26 11.83 -0.50
C LEU A 77 1.12 11.47 0.47
N TRP A 78 1.41 11.24 1.76
CA TRP A 78 0.43 10.76 2.74
C TRP A 78 -0.83 11.63 2.85
N PRO A 79 -0.76 12.97 2.86
CA PRO A 79 -1.95 13.83 2.89
C PRO A 79 -2.88 13.66 1.68
N HIS A 80 -2.40 13.07 0.59
CA HIS A 80 -3.17 12.83 -0.64
C HIS A 80 -3.74 11.41 -0.73
N ILE A 81 -3.47 10.56 0.26
CA ILE A 81 -3.93 9.17 0.29
C ILE A 81 -5.27 9.09 1.01
N ASN A 82 -6.28 8.57 0.30
CA ASN A 82 -7.56 8.20 0.89
C ASN A 82 -7.44 6.83 1.56
N VAL A 83 -7.61 6.79 2.88
CA VAL A 83 -7.50 5.55 3.66
C VAL A 83 -8.87 4.87 3.71
N LEU A 84 -8.95 3.66 3.16
CA LEU A 84 -10.11 2.78 3.26
C LEU A 84 -9.78 1.62 4.21
N SER A 85 -10.72 1.27 5.08
CA SER A 85 -10.54 0.19 6.06
C SER A 85 -11.49 -0.97 5.78
N LEU A 86 -10.93 -2.14 5.52
CA LEU A 86 -11.70 -3.39 5.44
C LEU A 86 -12.02 -3.87 6.86
N ARG A 87 -13.31 -4.02 7.17
CA ARG A 87 -13.79 -4.43 8.50
C ARG A 87 -14.14 -5.90 8.59
N ILE A 88 -14.50 -6.51 7.46
CA ILE A 88 -14.96 -7.89 7.41
C ILE A 88 -13.79 -8.76 6.95
N ASN A 89 -13.35 -9.65 7.84
CA ASN A 89 -12.46 -10.73 7.46
C ASN A 89 -13.30 -11.85 6.83
N MET A 90 -13.31 -11.89 5.50
CA MET A 90 -14.07 -12.87 4.73
C MET A 90 -13.65 -14.32 5.05
N HIS A 91 -12.37 -14.57 5.36
CA HIS A 91 -11.89 -15.90 5.73
C HIS A 91 -12.55 -16.39 7.03
N VAL A 92 -12.57 -15.55 8.07
CA VAL A 92 -13.22 -15.88 9.35
C VAL A 92 -14.73 -15.99 9.20
N HIS A 93 -15.34 -15.08 8.44
CA HIS A 93 -16.79 -15.09 8.19
C HIS A 93 -17.27 -16.38 7.52
N LEU A 94 -16.56 -16.83 6.47
CA LEU A 94 -16.90 -18.07 5.76
C LEU A 94 -16.68 -19.33 6.62
N GLN A 95 -15.73 -19.31 7.56
CA GLN A 95 -15.55 -20.39 8.54
C GLN A 95 -16.70 -20.45 9.54
N GLN A 96 -17.20 -19.31 10.02
CA GLN A 96 -18.38 -19.25 10.89
C GLN A 96 -19.62 -19.79 10.18
N SER A 97 -19.86 -19.36 8.93
CA SER A 97 -20.98 -19.89 8.13
C SER A 97 -20.88 -21.40 7.92
N ARG A 98 -19.67 -21.94 7.63
CA ARG A 98 -19.46 -23.39 7.50
C ARG A 98 -19.65 -24.16 8.81
N ASN A 99 -19.32 -23.58 9.96
CA ASN A 99 -19.50 -24.23 11.25
C ASN A 99 -20.97 -24.30 11.69
N VAL A 100 -21.81 -23.34 11.29
CA VAL A 100 -23.26 -23.42 11.52
C VAL A 100 -23.88 -24.64 10.83
N PHE A 101 -23.43 -24.99 9.62
CA PHE A 101 -23.91 -26.20 8.92
C PHE A 101 -23.35 -27.52 9.44
N LYS A 102 -22.34 -27.50 10.35
CA LYS A 102 -21.77 -28.71 10.95
C LYS A 102 -22.36 -29.07 12.32
N THR A 103 -23.21 -28.21 12.90
CA THR A 103 -23.78 -28.44 14.24
C THR A 103 -25.22 -28.98 14.20
N THR A 104 -25.67 -29.46 13.03
CA THR A 104 -27.01 -30.02 12.81
C THR A 104 -26.95 -31.50 12.43
N HIS A 105 -26.15 -32.28 13.17
CA HIS A 105 -26.25 -33.75 13.22
C HIS A 105 -25.90 -34.26 14.61
#